data_AF-A0A0D8Y7N0-F1
#
_entry.id   AF-A0A0D8Y7N0-F1
#
_cell.length_a   1.000
_cell.length_b   1.000
_cell.length_c   1.000
_cell.angle_alpha   90.00
_cell.angle_beta   90.00
_cell.angle_gamma   90.00
#
_symmetry.space_group_name_H-M   'P 1'
#
loop_
_entity.id
_entity.type
_entity.pdbx_description
1 polymer ?
#
loop_
_entity_poly.entity_id
_entity_poly.type
_entity_poly.pdbx_seq_one_letter_code
_entity_poly.pdbx_strand_id
1 'polypeptide(L)'
;MSPEDQSVLRLATRSEIQGYLKEEEEKAIDELVSVPSSISADQLSALDNFNKDSKHLKISSEGYLKEEEEKAIDELVSVPSSISADQLSALDNFNKDSKHLKISSEGLSKEDRRILHEFIRRRYRGKLCSETKDREIEITYCGVNSSARKRKRWDKDRPDNCHFTLAKENKDTSYALGVIAKFLNISINNFRTHGIKDRRAITCQRVSCNRVEKERILSLNSHLRDIIVYDFEYDNDQLKMGGHWGNRFHIILRNVPPESQHILENRMKEFLVHGFINYFGTQRFGSCGTNTASIGKKILLRDWETAVKMILSNDHMPGYLGTVGDALRCFKSTNDACQAVRMLKGSQAYASIEAMILKCLAKGGTWQKIGISL
;
A
#
# COMPACT_ATOMS: atom_id res chain seq x y z
N MET A 1 -14.93 -18.05 -39.35
CA MET A 1 -15.68 -17.44 -38.24
C MET A 1 -15.50 -15.94 -38.33
N SER A 2 -16.59 -15.18 -38.35
CA SER A 2 -16.55 -13.73 -38.43
C SER A 2 -15.91 -13.14 -37.15
N PRO A 3 -15.46 -11.87 -37.17
CA PRO A 3 -14.93 -11.20 -35.98
C PRO A 3 -15.93 -11.03 -34.82
N GLU A 4 -17.18 -11.49 -34.96
CA GLU A 4 -18.27 -11.29 -34.01
C GLU A 4 -18.42 -12.43 -32.98
N ASP A 5 -17.69 -13.54 -33.14
CA ASP A 5 -17.77 -14.72 -32.26
C ASP A 5 -16.78 -14.73 -31.07
N GLN A 6 -16.15 -13.60 -30.74
CA GLN A 6 -15.40 -13.49 -29.49
C GLN A 6 -16.35 -13.12 -28.34
N SER A 7 -17.10 -14.09 -27.84
CA SER A 7 -17.70 -14.02 -26.50
C SER A 7 -16.57 -14.04 -25.46
N VAL A 8 -15.89 -12.90 -25.31
CA VAL A 8 -14.79 -12.74 -24.36
C VAL A 8 -15.34 -13.01 -22.97
N LEU A 9 -14.87 -14.10 -22.35
CA LEU A 9 -14.99 -14.34 -20.92
C LEU A 9 -14.61 -13.05 -20.18
N ARG A 10 -15.62 -12.32 -19.72
CA ARG A 10 -15.44 -11.09 -18.94
C ARG A 10 -15.61 -11.42 -17.47
N LEU A 11 -14.74 -10.85 -16.65
CA LEU A 11 -14.86 -10.91 -15.20
C LEU A 11 -16.20 -10.31 -14.77
N ALA A 12 -16.78 -10.86 -13.70
CA ALA A 12 -17.98 -10.33 -13.11
C ALA A 12 -17.80 -8.86 -12.72
N THR A 13 -18.76 -8.02 -13.11
CA THR A 13 -18.83 -6.65 -12.66
C THR A 13 -19.13 -6.63 -11.17
N ARG A 14 -18.73 -5.55 -10.52
CA ARG A 14 -19.00 -5.31 -9.11
C ARG A 14 -20.47 -5.52 -8.73
N SER A 15 -21.40 -5.04 -9.57
CA SER A 15 -22.84 -5.19 -9.34
C SER A 15 -23.29 -6.65 -9.39
N GLU A 16 -22.71 -7.45 -10.28
CA GLU A 16 -23.07 -8.86 -10.42
C GLU A 16 -22.49 -9.71 -9.28
N ILE A 17 -21.30 -9.38 -8.78
CA ILE A 17 -20.74 -10.01 -7.56
C ILE A 17 -21.59 -9.64 -6.34
N GLN A 18 -22.02 -8.38 -6.23
CA GLN A 18 -22.88 -7.91 -5.15
C GLN A 18 -24.26 -8.57 -5.17
N GLY A 19 -24.84 -8.82 -6.35
CA GLY A 19 -26.08 -9.60 -6.48
C GLY A 19 -25.90 -11.04 -5.96
N TYR A 20 -24.81 -11.69 -6.33
CA TYR A 20 -24.51 -13.06 -5.90
C TYR A 20 -24.26 -13.16 -4.39
N LEU A 21 -23.53 -12.21 -3.80
CA LEU A 21 -23.26 -12.20 -2.36
C LEU A 21 -24.55 -12.00 -1.53
N LYS A 22 -25.48 -11.17 -2.02
CA LYS A 22 -26.80 -11.00 -1.38
C LYS A 22 -27.66 -12.25 -1.49
N GLU A 23 -27.65 -12.93 -2.64
CA GLU A 23 -28.35 -14.21 -2.82
C GLU A 23 -27.74 -15.33 -1.95
N GLU A 24 -26.41 -15.35 -1.76
CA GLU A 24 -25.75 -16.29 -0.85
C GLU A 24 -26.00 -15.97 0.62
N GLU A 25 -26.07 -14.69 1.02
CA GLU A 25 -26.49 -14.31 2.38
C GLU A 25 -27.94 -14.71 2.67
N GLU A 26 -28.85 -14.51 1.72
CA GLU A 26 -30.25 -14.97 1.84
C GLU A 26 -30.34 -16.50 1.94
N LYS A 27 -29.48 -17.25 1.24
CA LYS A 27 -29.41 -18.72 1.33
C LYS A 27 -28.68 -19.22 2.58
N ALA A 28 -27.66 -18.51 3.05
CA ALA A 28 -26.89 -18.86 4.25
C ALA A 28 -27.66 -18.62 5.55
N ILE A 29 -28.72 -17.81 5.52
CA ILE A 29 -29.69 -17.69 6.62
C ILE A 29 -30.51 -18.99 6.79
N ASP A 30 -30.67 -19.80 5.74
CA ASP A 30 -31.42 -21.07 5.78
C ASP A 30 -30.55 -22.31 6.14
N GLU A 31 -29.22 -22.27 5.94
CA GLU A 31 -28.32 -23.39 6.28
C GLU A 31 -27.22 -22.97 7.27
N LEU A 32 -27.53 -23.06 8.56
CA LEU A 32 -26.59 -22.92 9.67
C LEU A 32 -25.49 -24.00 9.63
N VAL A 33 -24.31 -23.65 9.12
CA VAL A 33 -23.04 -24.33 9.45
C VAL A 33 -22.02 -23.31 9.95
N SER A 34 -21.95 -23.17 11.27
CA SER A 34 -20.78 -22.78 12.08
C SER A 34 -19.77 -21.80 11.42
N VAL A 35 -20.12 -20.52 11.37
CA VAL A 35 -19.16 -19.43 11.19
C VAL A 35 -18.39 -19.23 12.51
N PRO A 36 -17.04 -19.18 12.53
CA PRO A 36 -16.30 -18.86 13.74
C PRO A 36 -16.74 -17.49 14.27
N SER A 37 -17.10 -17.47 15.55
CA SER A 37 -17.59 -16.31 16.28
C SER A 37 -16.52 -15.21 16.39
N SER A 38 -16.47 -14.27 15.44
CA SER A 38 -15.83 -12.95 15.68
C SER A 38 -16.18 -11.84 14.69
N ILE A 39 -17.19 -11.97 13.83
CA ILE A 39 -17.71 -10.84 13.05
C ILE A 39 -19.02 -10.40 13.68
N SER A 40 -19.03 -9.23 14.34
CA SER A 40 -20.29 -8.69 14.88
C SER A 40 -21.19 -8.24 13.72
N ALA A 41 -22.51 -8.29 13.92
CA ALA A 41 -23.48 -7.77 12.96
C ALA A 41 -23.18 -6.31 12.54
N ASP A 42 -22.52 -5.54 13.41
CA ASP A 42 -22.05 -4.18 13.14
C ASP A 42 -20.88 -4.10 12.14
N GLN A 43 -20.05 -5.16 12.01
CA GLN A 43 -18.96 -5.23 11.04
C GLN A 43 -19.43 -5.67 9.65
N LEU A 44 -20.47 -6.51 9.59
CA LEU A 44 -21.19 -6.84 8.34
C LEU A 44 -22.01 -5.63 7.87
N SER A 45 -22.66 -4.90 8.78
CA SER A 45 -23.38 -3.66 8.43
C SER A 45 -22.45 -2.54 7.93
N ALA A 46 -21.18 -2.53 8.31
CA ALA A 46 -20.17 -1.61 7.77
C ALA A 46 -19.75 -1.94 6.33
N LEU A 47 -19.85 -3.21 5.92
CA LEU A 47 -19.71 -3.66 4.52
C LEU A 47 -20.99 -3.36 3.71
N ASP A 48 -22.18 -3.46 4.34
CA ASP A 48 -23.47 -3.15 3.71
C ASP A 48 -23.76 -1.65 3.56
N ASN A 49 -23.39 -0.83 4.53
CA ASN A 49 -23.56 0.63 4.47
C ASN A 49 -22.59 1.31 3.50
N PHE A 50 -21.72 0.53 2.84
CA PHE A 50 -20.96 0.98 1.66
C PHE A 50 -21.84 1.08 0.39
N ASN A 51 -23.11 0.60 0.44
CA ASN A 51 -23.96 0.35 -0.73
C ASN A 51 -25.23 1.19 -0.88
N LYS A 52 -25.51 2.19 -0.03
CA LYS A 52 -26.64 3.10 -0.26
C LYS A 52 -26.18 4.54 -0.08
N ASP A 53 -26.36 5.32 -1.13
CA ASP A 53 -26.05 6.74 -1.25
C ASP A 53 -24.57 7.13 -1.39
N SER A 54 -24.20 7.32 -2.65
CA SER A 54 -23.28 8.41 -3.02
C SER A 54 -23.88 9.75 -2.57
N LYS A 55 -23.78 10.07 -1.27
CA LYS A 55 -23.92 11.39 -0.65
C LYS A 55 -23.55 11.25 0.84
N HIS A 56 -22.32 11.64 1.16
CA HIS A 56 -21.82 11.92 2.52
C HIS A 56 -22.39 11.08 3.67
N LEU A 57 -21.74 9.95 3.99
CA LEU A 57 -21.76 9.46 5.36
C LEU A 57 -20.74 10.26 6.17
N LYS A 58 -21.21 11.31 6.86
CA LYS A 58 -20.53 11.87 8.02
C LYS A 58 -20.59 10.82 9.13
N ILE A 59 -19.57 9.96 9.21
CA ILE A 59 -19.20 9.39 10.51
C ILE A 59 -18.66 10.57 11.31
N SER A 60 -19.21 10.82 12.50
CA SER A 60 -18.80 11.90 13.40
C SER A 60 -17.32 11.79 13.70
N SER A 61 -16.54 12.50 12.90
CA SER A 61 -15.17 12.88 13.17
C SER A 61 -15.20 13.97 14.24
N GLU A 62 -15.46 13.62 15.49
CA GLU A 62 -15.00 14.47 16.57
C GLU A 62 -13.48 14.39 16.61
N GLY A 63 -12.89 15.40 15.96
CA GLY A 63 -11.47 15.69 15.93
C GLY A 63 -10.68 14.83 14.97
N TYR A 64 -10.72 15.12 13.67
CA TYR A 64 -9.51 15.23 12.82
C TYR A 64 -9.92 15.85 11.48
N LEU A 65 -10.22 17.15 11.52
CA LEU A 65 -10.21 17.98 10.34
C LEU A 65 -8.74 18.17 9.90
N LYS A 66 -8.45 17.79 8.64
CA LYS A 66 -7.37 18.43 7.89
C LYS A 66 -7.87 19.82 7.48
N GLU A 67 -7.82 20.75 8.42
CA GLU A 67 -7.77 22.16 8.09
C GLU A 67 -6.30 22.55 8.04
N GLU A 68 -5.85 22.84 6.82
CA GLU A 68 -4.70 23.68 6.52
C GLU A 68 -5.06 25.16 6.74
N GLU A 69 -5.78 25.46 7.81
CA GLU A 69 -5.81 26.82 8.36
C GLU A 69 -4.49 27.06 9.07
N GLU A 70 -3.95 28.27 8.95
CA GLU A 70 -2.79 28.72 9.71
C GLU A 70 -2.98 28.38 11.19
N LYS A 71 -2.39 27.26 11.63
CA LYS A 71 -2.70 26.70 12.95
C LYS A 71 -2.24 27.65 14.04
N ALA A 72 -3.17 28.46 14.52
CA ALA A 72 -2.99 29.40 15.60
C ALA A 72 -2.63 28.67 16.91
N ILE A 73 -2.10 29.46 17.84
CA ILE A 73 -1.65 29.02 19.17
C ILE A 73 -2.84 28.42 19.93
N ASP A 74 -2.61 27.36 20.69
CA ASP A 74 -3.64 26.75 21.53
C ASP A 74 -3.76 27.51 22.86
N GLU A 75 -4.66 28.49 22.89
CA GLU A 75 -4.88 29.39 24.04
C GLU A 75 -5.48 28.71 25.27
N LEU A 76 -6.05 27.51 25.10
CA LEU A 76 -6.68 26.73 26.18
C LEU A 76 -5.67 25.98 27.06
N VAL A 77 -4.39 25.91 26.64
CA VAL A 77 -3.34 25.27 27.42
C VAL A 77 -2.92 26.19 28.57
N SER A 78 -3.05 25.72 29.82
CA SER A 78 -2.66 26.49 31.00
C SER A 78 -1.17 26.85 30.99
N VAL A 79 -0.88 28.13 31.24
CA VAL A 79 0.48 28.66 31.29
C VAL A 79 1.11 28.29 32.64
N PRO A 80 2.27 27.59 32.66
CA PRO A 80 3.01 27.33 33.89
C PRO A 80 3.40 28.62 34.61
N SER A 81 3.38 28.61 35.94
CA SER A 81 3.79 29.75 36.78
C SER A 81 5.25 30.18 36.60
N SER A 82 6.06 29.34 35.95
CA SER A 82 7.46 29.58 35.62
C SER A 82 7.70 30.43 34.37
N ILE A 83 6.65 30.84 33.65
CA ILE A 83 6.75 31.68 32.44
C ILE A 83 6.17 33.06 32.74
N SER A 84 6.97 34.12 32.54
CA SER A 84 6.50 35.50 32.67
C SER A 84 5.61 35.91 31.50
N ALA A 85 4.78 36.95 31.68
CA ALA A 85 3.93 37.49 30.61
C ALA A 85 4.75 37.92 29.38
N ASP A 86 5.94 38.50 29.60
CA ASP A 86 6.85 38.92 28.53
C ASP A 86 7.43 37.73 27.76
N GLN A 87 7.77 36.64 28.46
CA GLN A 87 8.26 35.41 27.82
C GLN A 87 7.16 34.72 27.03
N LEU A 88 5.92 34.73 27.52
CA LEU A 88 4.78 34.20 26.80
C LEU A 88 4.52 34.99 25.50
N SER A 89 4.56 36.32 25.57
CA SER A 89 4.41 37.18 24.39
C SER A 89 5.54 36.95 23.37
N ALA A 90 6.77 36.74 23.84
CA ALA A 90 7.91 36.40 22.97
C ALA A 90 7.75 35.02 22.31
N LEU A 91 7.17 34.05 23.02
CA LEU A 91 6.88 32.71 22.48
C LEU A 91 5.72 32.71 21.49
N ASP A 92 4.69 33.50 21.76
CA ASP A 92 3.52 33.62 20.88
C ASP A 92 3.89 34.30 19.54
N ASN A 93 4.85 35.24 19.56
CA ASN A 93 5.37 35.89 18.35
C ASN A 93 6.55 35.15 17.69
N PHE A 94 6.94 33.97 18.19
CA PHE A 94 8.15 33.28 17.77
C PHE A 94 7.99 32.64 16.37
N ASN A 95 8.86 33.04 15.44
CA ASN A 95 8.79 32.63 14.02
C ASN A 95 10.15 32.13 13.49
N LYS A 96 10.22 31.85 12.18
CA LYS A 96 11.41 31.28 11.53
C LYS A 96 12.65 32.19 11.59
N ASP A 97 12.44 33.51 11.66
CA ASP A 97 13.49 34.52 11.70
C ASP A 97 13.86 34.92 13.14
N SER A 98 13.12 34.41 14.13
CA SER A 98 13.41 34.63 15.55
C SER A 98 14.68 33.87 15.99
N LYS A 99 15.57 34.56 16.70
CA LYS A 99 16.71 33.95 17.39
C LYS A 99 16.24 33.07 18.56
N HIS A 100 17.07 32.13 18.99
CA HIS A 100 16.77 31.23 20.12
C HIS A 100 16.32 32.02 21.36
N LEU A 101 15.17 31.64 21.94
CA LEU A 101 14.72 32.18 23.23
C LEU A 101 15.30 31.33 24.36
N LYS A 102 15.84 31.97 25.39
CA LYS A 102 16.43 31.31 26.55
C LYS A 102 15.58 31.58 27.78
N ILE A 103 15.10 30.52 28.41
CA ILE A 103 14.39 30.60 29.70
C ILE A 103 15.32 30.04 30.78
N SER A 104 15.58 30.81 31.83
CA SER A 104 16.39 30.33 32.96
C SER A 104 15.71 29.14 33.63
N SER A 105 16.47 28.07 33.89
CA SER A 105 16.01 26.89 34.63
C SER A 105 16.56 26.83 36.06
N GLU A 106 17.15 27.93 36.54
CA GLU A 106 17.64 28.05 37.91
C GLU A 106 16.46 27.93 38.90
N GLY A 107 16.55 26.97 39.82
CA GLY A 107 15.49 26.68 40.80
C GLY A 107 14.36 25.77 40.28
N LEU A 108 14.30 25.43 38.99
CA LEU A 108 13.28 24.51 38.47
C LEU A 108 13.64 23.04 38.72
N SER A 109 12.72 22.28 39.31
CA SER A 109 12.85 20.84 39.48
C SER A 109 12.79 20.10 38.14
N LYS A 110 13.16 18.82 38.13
CA LYS A 110 13.04 17.97 36.93
C LYS A 110 11.60 17.89 36.42
N GLU A 111 10.62 17.93 37.33
CA GLU A 111 9.20 17.88 36.99
C GLU A 111 8.73 19.21 36.40
N ASP A 112 9.16 20.35 36.97
CA ASP A 112 8.81 21.67 36.43
C ASP A 112 9.37 21.88 35.01
N ARG A 113 10.59 21.41 34.77
CA ARG A 113 11.18 21.41 33.42
C ARG A 113 10.35 20.56 32.46
N ARG A 114 9.87 19.40 32.91
CA ARG A 114 9.02 18.51 32.11
C ARG A 114 7.68 19.19 31.78
N ILE A 115 7.05 19.85 32.75
CA ILE A 115 5.80 20.60 32.56
C ILE A 115 6.03 21.71 31.53
N LEU A 116 7.13 22.45 31.61
CA LEU A 116 7.46 23.53 30.68
C LEU A 116 7.71 23.02 29.25
N HIS A 117 8.43 21.92 29.09
CA HIS A 117 8.60 21.26 27.80
C HIS A 117 7.26 20.79 27.21
N GLU A 118 6.37 20.24 28.03
CA GLU A 118 5.04 19.78 27.61
C GLU A 118 4.12 20.96 27.23
N PHE A 119 4.16 22.05 28.01
CA PHE A 119 3.45 23.29 27.72
C PHE A 119 3.81 23.85 26.34
N ILE A 120 5.11 24.06 26.07
CA ILE A 120 5.58 24.57 24.77
C ILE A 120 5.13 23.65 23.63
N ARG A 121 5.23 22.33 23.84
CA ARG A 121 4.83 21.34 22.84
C ARG A 121 3.34 21.41 22.53
N ARG A 122 2.50 21.55 23.56
CA ARG A 122 1.03 21.58 23.43
C ARG A 122 0.54 22.91 22.87
N ARG A 123 0.89 24.04 23.52
CA ARG A 123 0.45 25.39 23.14
C ARG A 123 0.82 25.73 21.69
N TYR A 124 2.05 25.41 21.28
CA TYR A 124 2.55 25.72 19.93
C TYR A 124 2.41 24.56 18.94
N ARG A 125 1.69 23.49 19.31
CA ARG A 125 1.39 22.32 18.46
C ARG A 125 2.61 21.75 17.73
N GLY A 126 3.76 21.78 18.42
CA GLY A 126 5.05 21.29 17.90
C GLY A 126 5.78 22.21 16.91
N LYS A 127 5.38 23.49 16.73
CA LYS A 127 6.13 24.49 15.95
C LYS A 127 7.46 24.88 16.60
N LEU A 128 7.50 24.86 17.93
CA LEU A 128 8.67 25.21 18.74
C LEU A 128 9.28 23.96 19.37
N CYS A 129 10.61 23.93 19.44
CA CYS A 129 11.39 22.87 20.04
C CYS A 129 12.13 23.44 21.24
N SER A 130 11.99 22.77 22.39
CA SER A 130 12.65 23.15 23.63
C SER A 130 13.68 22.10 24.02
N GLU A 131 14.90 22.55 24.33
CA GLU A 131 16.03 21.71 24.77
C GLU A 131 16.62 22.31 26.05
N THR A 132 16.85 21.48 27.07
CA THR A 132 17.55 21.94 28.28
C THR A 132 19.06 21.77 28.05
N LYS A 133 19.82 22.88 28.07
CA LYS A 133 21.29 22.88 28.07
C LYS A 133 21.79 23.62 29.30
N ASP A 134 22.68 22.99 30.04
CA ASP A 134 23.24 23.50 31.29
C ASP A 134 22.16 23.94 32.30
N ARG A 135 21.93 25.24 32.42
CA ARG A 135 20.92 25.87 33.30
C ARG A 135 19.88 26.69 32.54
N GLU A 136 19.79 26.53 31.23
CA GLU A 136 18.83 27.24 30.39
C GLU A 136 17.99 26.27 29.56
N ILE A 137 16.74 26.65 29.30
CA ILE A 137 15.88 25.99 28.33
C ILE A 137 15.92 26.83 27.06
N GLU A 138 16.61 26.33 26.04
CA GLU A 138 16.70 26.95 24.72
C GLU A 138 15.49 26.54 23.88
N ILE A 139 14.78 27.53 23.36
CA ILE A 139 13.60 27.37 22.52
C ILE A 139 13.93 27.83 21.11
N THR A 140 13.66 26.96 20.14
CA THR A 140 14.03 27.15 18.74
C THR A 140 12.83 26.92 17.84
N TYR A 141 12.74 27.68 16.74
CA TYR A 141 11.74 27.44 15.72
C TYR A 141 12.18 26.24 14.91
N CYS A 142 11.40 25.17 14.97
CA CYS A 142 11.67 23.95 14.24
C CYS A 142 10.61 23.71 13.14
N GLY A 143 9.51 24.47 13.16
CA GLY A 143 8.44 24.35 12.18
C GLY A 143 7.70 23.02 12.31
N VAL A 144 6.57 22.93 11.62
CA VAL A 144 5.64 21.80 11.81
C VAL A 144 6.28 20.46 11.43
N ASN A 145 7.30 20.44 10.55
CA ASN A 145 7.91 19.23 9.99
C ASN A 145 9.32 18.89 10.50
N SER A 146 9.79 19.48 11.62
CA SER A 146 11.14 19.19 12.10
C SER A 146 11.34 17.73 12.52
N SER A 147 12.52 17.21 12.16
CA SER A 147 13.10 15.94 12.59
C SER A 147 13.27 15.79 14.11
N ALA A 148 13.08 16.86 14.88
CA ALA A 148 13.17 16.88 16.34
C ALA A 148 11.90 16.37 17.05
N ARG A 149 10.82 16.01 16.32
CA ARG A 149 9.72 15.28 16.96
C ARG A 149 10.27 13.96 17.51
N LYS A 150 10.36 13.84 18.83
CA LYS A 150 10.54 12.53 19.49
C LYS A 150 9.52 11.58 18.85
N ARG A 151 10.02 10.57 18.11
CA ARG A 151 9.18 9.55 17.47
C ARG A 151 8.18 9.08 18.52
N LYS A 152 6.89 9.06 18.17
CA LYS A 152 5.86 8.47 19.04
C LYS A 152 6.37 7.07 19.39
N ARG A 153 6.64 6.85 20.68
CA ARG A 153 7.30 5.62 21.12
C ARG A 153 6.29 4.50 20.98
N TRP A 154 6.67 3.43 20.26
CA TRP A 154 5.85 2.22 20.23
C TRP A 154 5.70 1.71 21.66
N ASP A 155 4.49 1.31 22.00
CA ASP A 155 4.20 0.73 23.30
C ASP A 155 4.98 -0.57 23.45
N LYS A 156 5.72 -0.73 24.56
CA LYS A 156 6.58 -1.89 24.76
C LYS A 156 5.78 -3.16 25.00
N ASP A 157 4.58 -3.03 25.55
CA ASP A 157 3.72 -4.17 25.87
C ASP A 157 2.83 -4.56 24.67
N ARG A 158 2.89 -3.76 23.59
CA ARG A 158 2.18 -4.04 22.34
C ARG A 158 3.06 -4.83 21.38
N PRO A 159 2.55 -5.95 20.83
CA PRO A 159 3.27 -6.68 19.79
C PRO A 159 3.66 -5.79 18.61
N ASP A 160 4.80 -6.10 17.99
CA ASP A 160 5.42 -5.23 17.00
C ASP A 160 4.65 -5.15 15.68
N ASN A 161 3.78 -6.10 15.35
CA ASN A 161 3.12 -6.17 14.06
C ASN A 161 1.61 -6.01 14.20
N CYS A 162 1.07 -5.01 13.48
CA CYS A 162 -0.35 -4.85 13.30
C CYS A 162 -0.78 -5.68 12.09
N HIS A 163 -1.58 -6.71 12.33
CA HIS A 163 -2.14 -7.56 11.29
C HIS A 163 -3.54 -7.06 10.93
N PHE A 164 -3.87 -7.12 9.65
CA PHE A 164 -5.18 -6.73 9.13
C PHE A 164 -5.47 -7.46 7.83
N THR A 165 -6.75 -7.47 7.45
CA THR A 165 -7.20 -7.99 6.17
C THR A 165 -7.32 -6.85 5.17
N LEU A 166 -6.63 -7.00 4.04
CA LEU A 166 -6.66 -6.10 2.89
C LEU A 166 -7.61 -6.67 1.84
N ALA A 167 -8.71 -5.98 1.59
CA ALA A 167 -9.55 -6.18 0.41
C ALA A 167 -9.17 -5.17 -0.68
N LYS A 168 -9.05 -5.64 -1.92
CA LYS A 168 -8.77 -4.81 -3.09
C LYS A 168 -9.58 -5.25 -4.30
N GLU A 169 -10.00 -4.30 -5.13
CA GLU A 169 -10.71 -4.52 -6.39
C GLU A 169 -9.89 -3.96 -7.56
N ASN A 170 -9.56 -4.81 -8.53
CA ASN A 170 -8.85 -4.43 -9.76
C ASN A 170 -7.49 -3.71 -9.52
N LYS A 171 -6.79 -4.03 -8.42
CA LYS A 171 -5.45 -3.52 -8.09
C LYS A 171 -4.45 -4.64 -7.86
N ASP A 172 -3.19 -4.38 -8.15
CA ASP A 172 -2.07 -5.22 -7.72
C ASP A 172 -1.85 -5.08 -6.21
N THR A 173 -1.47 -6.16 -5.52
CA THR A 173 -1.18 -6.14 -4.07
C THR A 173 -0.10 -5.10 -3.74
N SER A 174 1.00 -5.07 -4.50
CA SER A 174 2.09 -4.10 -4.29
C SER A 174 1.65 -2.65 -4.52
N TYR A 175 0.74 -2.41 -5.48
CA TYR A 175 0.18 -1.08 -5.69
C TYR A 175 -0.67 -0.63 -4.49
N ALA A 176 -1.58 -1.49 -4.02
CA ALA A 176 -2.45 -1.18 -2.89
C ALA A 176 -1.64 -0.87 -1.62
N LEU A 177 -0.64 -1.70 -1.31
CA LEU A 177 0.27 -1.46 -0.19
C LEU A 177 1.13 -0.20 -0.38
N GLY A 178 1.57 0.10 -1.61
CA GLY A 178 2.31 1.32 -1.92
C GLY A 178 1.49 2.60 -1.66
N VAL A 179 0.19 2.58 -1.99
CA VAL A 179 -0.71 3.70 -1.68
C VAL A 179 -0.86 3.88 -0.17
N ILE A 180 -1.12 2.79 0.57
CA ILE A 180 -1.23 2.81 2.04
C ILE A 180 0.09 3.32 2.67
N ALA A 181 1.24 2.81 2.21
CA ALA A 181 2.56 3.23 2.67
C ALA A 181 2.78 4.74 2.49
N LYS A 182 2.38 5.30 1.34
CA LYS A 182 2.46 6.73 1.05
C LYS A 182 1.62 7.57 2.01
N PHE A 183 0.37 7.17 2.28
CA PHE A 183 -0.49 7.87 3.24
C PHE A 183 0.04 7.81 4.67
N LEU A 184 0.68 6.71 5.05
CA LEU A 184 1.28 6.53 6.39
C LEU A 184 2.68 7.15 6.51
N ASN A 185 3.27 7.59 5.40
CA ASN A 185 4.66 8.05 5.29
C ASN A 185 5.66 7.00 5.83
N ILE A 186 5.54 5.75 5.37
CA ILE A 186 6.43 4.64 5.72
C ILE A 186 6.94 3.92 4.46
N SER A 187 7.96 3.08 4.64
CA SER A 187 8.44 2.22 3.55
C SER A 187 7.41 1.12 3.24
N ILE A 188 7.26 0.77 1.97
CA ILE A 188 6.47 -0.41 1.57
C ILE A 188 7.01 -1.70 2.19
N ASN A 189 8.32 -1.73 2.51
CA ASN A 189 8.98 -2.84 3.19
C ASN A 189 8.54 -3.01 4.65
N ASN A 190 7.70 -2.13 5.20
CA ASN A 190 7.04 -2.36 6.49
C ASN A 190 5.89 -3.35 6.39
N PHE A 191 5.38 -3.62 5.19
CA PHE A 191 4.30 -4.57 4.96
C PHE A 191 4.84 -5.96 4.60
N ARG A 192 4.15 -7.00 5.07
CA ARG A 192 4.36 -8.39 4.65
C ARG A 192 3.04 -9.06 4.33
N THR A 193 3.08 -9.99 3.39
CA THR A 193 1.94 -10.82 2.99
C THR A 193 2.41 -12.26 2.78
N HIS A 194 1.48 -13.21 2.80
CA HIS A 194 1.79 -14.60 2.44
C HIS A 194 1.99 -14.83 0.94
N GLY A 195 1.70 -13.82 0.12
CA GLY A 195 1.71 -13.90 -1.34
C GLY A 195 1.03 -12.71 -1.99
N ILE A 196 1.14 -12.65 -3.31
CA ILE A 196 0.38 -11.74 -4.16
C ILE A 196 -0.96 -12.38 -4.54
N LYS A 197 -1.98 -11.56 -4.77
CA LYS A 197 -3.29 -12.00 -5.28
C LYS A 197 -3.55 -11.35 -6.63
N ASP A 198 -4.43 -11.96 -7.42
CA ASP A 198 -4.73 -11.51 -8.78
C ASP A 198 -5.14 -10.04 -8.83
N ARG A 199 -4.62 -9.33 -9.83
CA ARG A 199 -4.96 -7.92 -10.05
C ARG A 199 -6.43 -7.77 -10.42
N ARG A 200 -6.87 -8.52 -11.44
CA ARG A 200 -8.21 -8.41 -12.04
C ARG A 200 -9.21 -9.28 -11.29
N ALA A 201 -9.45 -8.95 -10.03
CA ALA A 201 -10.40 -9.63 -9.16
C ALA A 201 -10.73 -8.73 -7.96
N ILE A 202 -11.75 -9.14 -7.19
CA ILE A 202 -11.89 -8.73 -5.79
C ILE A 202 -11.15 -9.78 -4.96
N THR A 203 -10.18 -9.35 -4.17
CA THR A 203 -9.32 -10.26 -3.40
C THR A 203 -9.16 -9.79 -1.97
N CYS A 204 -9.25 -10.70 -1.02
CA CYS A 204 -8.94 -10.46 0.39
C CYS A 204 -7.68 -11.23 0.79
N GLN A 205 -6.80 -10.60 1.57
CA GLN A 205 -5.59 -11.25 2.08
C GLN A 205 -5.13 -10.65 3.40
N ARG A 206 -4.52 -11.47 4.26
CA ARG A 206 -3.84 -11.00 5.47
C ARG A 206 -2.58 -10.20 5.10
N VAL A 207 -2.36 -9.13 5.85
CA VAL A 207 -1.19 -8.25 5.78
C VAL A 207 -0.72 -7.97 7.21
N SER A 208 0.59 -8.02 7.45
CA SER A 208 1.19 -7.48 8.68
C SER A 208 1.97 -6.21 8.38
N CYS A 209 1.82 -5.19 9.22
CA CYS A 209 2.54 -3.92 9.15
C CYS A 209 3.31 -3.68 10.45
N ASN A 210 4.64 -3.50 10.33
CA ASN A 210 5.49 -3.33 11.49
C ASN A 210 5.35 -1.93 12.11
N ARG A 211 5.02 -1.90 13.40
CA ARG A 211 4.96 -0.73 14.29
C ARG A 211 4.12 0.44 13.76
N VAL A 212 2.94 0.12 13.26
CA VAL A 212 1.92 1.10 12.90
C VAL A 212 0.62 0.79 13.65
N GLU A 213 0.05 1.80 14.30
CA GLU A 213 -1.19 1.64 15.06
C GLU A 213 -2.39 1.37 14.14
N LYS A 214 -3.26 0.43 14.55
CA LYS A 214 -4.48 0.06 13.81
C LYS A 214 -5.33 1.28 13.42
N GLU A 215 -5.45 2.27 14.30
CA GLU A 215 -6.26 3.47 14.06
C GLU A 215 -5.72 4.30 12.90
N ARG A 216 -4.39 4.33 12.73
CA ARG A 216 -3.75 5.05 11.61
C ARG A 216 -3.99 4.36 10.28
N ILE A 217 -4.07 3.02 10.28
CA ILE A 217 -4.32 2.24 9.07
C ILE A 217 -5.81 2.29 8.73
N LEU A 218 -6.68 2.05 9.71
CA LEU A 218 -8.14 2.03 9.57
C LEU A 218 -8.71 3.37 9.11
N SER A 219 -8.20 4.50 9.62
CA SER A 219 -8.65 5.84 9.22
C SER A 219 -8.41 6.17 7.74
N LEU A 220 -7.61 5.36 7.03
CA LEU A 220 -7.40 5.52 5.59
C LEU A 220 -8.57 5.01 4.75
N ASN A 221 -9.47 4.18 5.27
CA ASN A 221 -10.61 3.66 4.50
C ASN A 221 -11.43 4.77 3.83
N SER A 222 -11.58 5.94 4.47
CA SER A 222 -12.28 7.09 3.89
C SER A 222 -11.57 7.77 2.71
N HIS A 223 -10.29 7.47 2.50
CA HIS A 223 -9.44 8.06 1.46
C HIS A 223 -9.02 7.05 0.38
N LEU A 224 -9.21 5.76 0.65
CA LEU A 224 -8.80 4.66 -0.22
C LEU A 224 -9.94 4.33 -1.19
N ARG A 225 -9.62 4.31 -2.50
CA ARG A 225 -10.57 3.88 -3.54
C ARG A 225 -10.27 2.45 -3.94
N ASP A 226 -11.31 1.62 -4.01
CA ASP A 226 -11.24 0.20 -4.37
C ASP A 226 -10.33 -0.65 -3.46
N ILE A 227 -10.01 -0.13 -2.27
CA ILE A 227 -9.16 -0.75 -1.25
C ILE A 227 -9.82 -0.53 0.10
N ILE A 228 -9.94 -1.59 0.89
CA ILE A 228 -10.51 -1.56 2.24
C ILE A 228 -9.58 -2.37 3.16
N VAL A 229 -9.38 -1.87 4.38
CA VAL A 229 -8.65 -2.56 5.44
C VAL A 229 -9.55 -2.77 6.65
N TYR A 230 -9.55 -3.97 7.20
CA TYR A 230 -10.44 -4.38 8.30
C TYR A 230 -9.83 -5.54 9.10
N ASP A 231 -10.54 -6.02 10.13
CA ASP A 231 -10.18 -7.23 10.89
C ASP A 231 -8.77 -7.14 11.49
N PHE A 232 -8.58 -6.22 12.45
CA PHE A 232 -7.26 -5.88 12.99
C PHE A 232 -6.91 -6.71 14.24
N GLU A 233 -5.67 -7.19 14.31
CA GLU A 233 -5.08 -7.75 15.54
C GLU A 233 -3.60 -7.33 15.66
N TYR A 234 -2.99 -7.62 16.81
CA TYR A 234 -1.55 -7.42 17.02
C TYR A 234 -0.88 -8.75 17.31
N ASP A 235 0.26 -9.00 16.67
CA ASP A 235 1.06 -10.20 16.85
C ASP A 235 2.58 -9.85 16.83
N ASN A 236 3.38 -10.65 17.51
CA ASN A 236 4.83 -10.56 17.52
C ASN A 236 5.44 -11.04 16.19
N ASP A 237 4.78 -11.97 15.51
CA ASP A 237 5.25 -12.50 14.25
C ASP A 237 4.82 -11.63 13.06
N GLN A 238 5.71 -11.54 12.06
CA GLN A 238 5.38 -11.00 10.74
C GLN A 238 4.87 -12.12 9.84
N LEU A 239 4.01 -11.77 8.89
CA LEU A 239 3.63 -12.72 7.85
C LEU A 239 4.85 -13.13 7.03
N LYS A 240 4.95 -14.42 6.71
CA LYS A 240 6.02 -15.00 5.91
C LYS A 240 5.50 -15.33 4.52
N MET A 241 6.31 -15.11 3.48
CA MET A 241 5.95 -15.53 2.12
C MET A 241 5.67 -17.04 2.10
N GLY A 242 4.57 -17.46 1.46
CA GLY A 242 4.18 -18.87 1.38
C GLY A 242 3.49 -19.46 2.62
N GLY A 243 3.24 -18.68 3.68
CA GLY A 243 2.59 -19.19 4.91
C GLY A 243 1.07 -19.38 4.84
N HIS A 244 0.45 -19.34 3.65
CA HIS A 244 -0.97 -19.60 3.49
C HIS A 244 -1.20 -21.02 2.95
N TRP A 245 -2.24 -21.70 3.41
CA TRP A 245 -2.57 -23.05 2.93
C TRP A 245 -3.04 -23.06 1.48
N GLY A 246 -3.81 -22.04 1.08
CA GLY A 246 -4.35 -21.94 -0.26
C GLY A 246 -5.22 -20.70 -0.46
N ASN A 247 -5.97 -20.69 -1.55
CA ASN A 247 -6.92 -19.64 -1.90
C ASN A 247 -8.30 -20.26 -2.07
N ARG A 248 -9.32 -19.66 -1.47
CA ARG A 248 -10.71 -19.95 -1.80
C ARG A 248 -11.12 -19.04 -2.95
N PHE A 249 -11.68 -19.63 -4.00
CA PHE A 249 -12.15 -18.90 -5.18
C PHE A 249 -13.67 -18.98 -5.27
N HIS A 250 -14.29 -17.85 -5.55
CA HIS A 250 -15.66 -17.78 -6.07
C HIS A 250 -15.57 -17.26 -7.50
N ILE A 251 -16.00 -18.08 -8.45
CA ILE A 251 -15.87 -17.81 -9.89
C ILE A 251 -17.26 -17.85 -10.50
N ILE A 252 -17.64 -16.76 -11.17
CA ILE A 252 -18.87 -16.69 -11.95
C ILE A 252 -18.47 -16.81 -13.43
N LEU A 253 -18.90 -17.89 -14.07
CA LEU A 253 -18.78 -18.07 -15.52
C LEU A 253 -19.95 -17.36 -16.20
N ARG A 254 -19.65 -16.48 -17.16
CA ARG A 254 -20.66 -15.70 -17.90
C ARG A 254 -20.77 -16.17 -19.34
N ASN A 255 -21.91 -15.86 -19.96
CA ASN A 255 -22.19 -16.17 -21.36
C ASN A 255 -22.03 -17.67 -21.66
N VAL A 256 -22.41 -18.51 -20.69
CA VAL A 256 -22.47 -19.96 -20.90
C VAL A 256 -23.70 -20.25 -21.75
N PRO A 257 -23.55 -20.86 -22.94
CA PRO A 257 -24.69 -21.21 -23.78
C PRO A 257 -25.62 -22.18 -23.03
N PRO A 258 -26.95 -21.98 -23.04
CA PRO A 258 -27.89 -22.84 -22.32
C PRO A 258 -27.75 -24.32 -22.65
N GLU A 259 -27.45 -24.65 -23.92
CA GLU A 259 -27.21 -26.01 -24.41
C GLU A 259 -25.99 -26.68 -23.76
N SER A 260 -25.07 -25.90 -23.19
CA SER A 260 -23.86 -26.39 -22.52
C SER A 260 -24.09 -26.74 -21.04
N GLN A 261 -25.28 -26.48 -20.48
CA GLN A 261 -25.55 -26.69 -19.06
C GLN A 261 -25.27 -28.14 -18.63
N HIS A 262 -25.80 -29.13 -19.36
CA HIS A 262 -25.60 -30.54 -19.03
C HIS A 262 -24.13 -30.95 -19.09
N ILE A 263 -23.38 -30.42 -20.07
CA ILE A 263 -21.94 -30.66 -20.19
C ILE A 263 -21.22 -30.08 -18.97
N LEU A 264 -21.54 -28.86 -18.57
CA LEU A 264 -20.92 -28.20 -17.42
C LEU A 264 -21.19 -28.98 -16.13
N GLU A 265 -22.43 -29.40 -15.89
CA GLU A 265 -22.81 -30.19 -14.71
C GLU A 265 -22.02 -31.51 -14.64
N ASN A 266 -21.89 -32.22 -15.77
CA ASN A 266 -21.10 -33.45 -15.83
C ASN A 266 -19.62 -33.19 -15.56
N ARG A 267 -19.04 -32.13 -16.14
CA ARG A 267 -17.65 -31.74 -15.88
C ARG A 267 -17.39 -31.34 -14.44
N MET A 268 -18.35 -30.67 -13.79
CA MET A 268 -18.23 -30.32 -12.37
C MET A 268 -18.25 -31.55 -11.48
N LYS A 269 -19.07 -32.57 -11.79
CA LYS A 269 -19.04 -33.86 -11.09
C LYS A 269 -17.69 -34.56 -11.23
N GLU A 270 -17.14 -34.63 -12.44
CA GLU A 270 -15.79 -35.17 -12.68
C GLU A 270 -14.72 -34.40 -11.91
N PHE A 271 -14.78 -33.07 -11.93
CA PHE A 271 -13.84 -32.19 -11.22
C PHE A 271 -13.87 -32.39 -9.71
N LEU A 272 -15.04 -32.59 -9.10
CA LEU A 272 -15.15 -32.82 -7.65
C LEU A 272 -14.54 -34.17 -7.22
N VAL A 273 -14.59 -35.19 -8.07
CA VAL A 273 -14.06 -36.53 -7.77
C VAL A 273 -12.57 -36.62 -8.09
N HIS A 274 -12.15 -36.10 -9.24
CA HIS A 274 -10.80 -36.30 -9.77
C HIS A 274 -9.91 -35.07 -9.67
N GLY A 275 -10.48 -33.89 -9.38
CA GLY A 275 -9.76 -32.63 -9.38
C GLY A 275 -9.38 -32.18 -10.79
N PHE A 276 -8.20 -31.62 -10.92
CA PHE A 276 -7.64 -31.13 -12.18
C PHE A 276 -6.12 -31.34 -12.21
N ILE A 277 -5.54 -31.27 -13.40
CA ILE A 277 -4.09 -31.39 -13.58
C ILE A 277 -3.43 -30.08 -13.13
N ASN A 278 -2.52 -30.16 -12.17
CA ASN A 278 -1.84 -29.01 -11.57
C ASN A 278 -0.75 -28.40 -12.49
N TYR A 279 -1.19 -27.77 -13.57
CA TYR A 279 -0.31 -27.08 -14.52
C TYR A 279 0.11 -25.69 -14.04
N PHE A 280 1.28 -25.25 -14.52
CA PHE A 280 1.60 -23.82 -14.52
C PHE A 280 0.74 -23.10 -15.57
N GLY A 281 -0.10 -22.16 -15.15
CA GLY A 281 -0.92 -21.35 -16.05
C GLY A 281 -0.09 -20.39 -16.92
N THR A 282 -0.71 -19.88 -17.99
CA THR A 282 -0.06 -18.98 -18.97
C THR A 282 0.54 -17.72 -18.35
N GLN A 283 -0.06 -17.19 -17.29
CA GLN A 283 0.49 -16.06 -16.51
C GLN A 283 1.91 -16.31 -16.00
N ARG A 284 2.30 -17.57 -15.75
CA ARG A 284 3.66 -17.93 -15.33
C ARG A 284 4.69 -17.76 -16.44
N PHE A 285 4.23 -17.86 -17.68
CA PHE A 285 5.04 -17.74 -18.88
C PHE A 285 5.04 -16.33 -19.48
N GLY A 286 4.34 -15.38 -18.85
CA GLY A 286 4.15 -14.01 -19.33
C GLY A 286 2.85 -13.84 -20.09
N SER A 287 2.26 -12.66 -19.99
CA SER A 287 1.16 -12.21 -20.86
C SER A 287 1.73 -11.28 -21.92
N CYS A 288 1.29 -11.41 -23.18
CA CYS A 288 1.70 -10.54 -24.31
C CYS A 288 3.05 -10.88 -24.98
N GLY A 289 3.22 -12.12 -25.44
CA GLY A 289 4.24 -12.48 -26.44
C GLY A 289 5.65 -12.76 -25.91
N THR A 290 6.00 -12.32 -24.70
CA THR A 290 7.26 -12.71 -24.06
C THR A 290 7.11 -14.03 -23.33
N ASN A 291 7.82 -15.06 -23.81
CA ASN A 291 7.87 -16.38 -23.17
C ASN A 291 9.02 -16.43 -22.16
N THR A 292 8.70 -16.29 -20.87
CA THR A 292 9.69 -16.30 -19.79
C THR A 292 10.48 -17.61 -19.70
N ALA A 293 9.88 -18.75 -20.09
CA ALA A 293 10.59 -20.03 -20.12
C ALA A 293 11.66 -20.07 -21.23
N SER A 294 11.40 -19.42 -22.36
CA SER A 294 12.41 -19.30 -23.42
C SER A 294 13.59 -18.44 -22.99
N ILE A 295 13.33 -17.34 -22.26
CA ILE A 295 14.40 -16.54 -21.63
C ILE A 295 15.17 -17.37 -20.60
N GLY A 296 14.47 -18.09 -19.72
CA GLY A 296 15.09 -18.97 -18.73
C GLY A 296 15.98 -20.04 -19.36
N LYS A 297 15.55 -20.63 -20.49
CA LYS A 297 16.38 -21.58 -21.26
C LYS A 297 17.69 -20.95 -21.73
N LYS A 298 17.66 -19.70 -22.23
CA LYS A 298 18.86 -18.98 -22.65
C LYS A 298 19.81 -18.70 -21.49
N ILE A 299 19.27 -18.32 -20.34
CA ILE A 299 20.04 -18.13 -19.10
C ILE A 299 20.75 -19.43 -18.69
N LEU A 300 20.04 -20.57 -18.69
CA LEU A 300 20.62 -21.87 -18.34
C LEU A 300 21.74 -22.31 -19.30
N LEU A 301 21.61 -21.96 -20.58
CA LEU A 301 22.64 -22.20 -21.60
C LEU A 301 23.79 -21.18 -21.56
N ARG A 302 23.76 -20.21 -20.62
CA ARG A 302 24.69 -19.08 -20.52
C ARG A 302 24.73 -18.21 -21.79
N ASP A 303 23.66 -18.23 -22.59
CA ASP A 303 23.44 -17.37 -23.75
C ASP A 303 22.85 -16.03 -23.27
N TRP A 304 23.71 -15.25 -22.59
CA TRP A 304 23.31 -14.03 -21.91
C TRP A 304 22.82 -12.94 -22.86
N GLU A 305 23.48 -12.82 -24.01
CA GLU A 305 23.13 -11.81 -25.00
C GLU A 305 21.72 -12.06 -25.54
N THR A 306 21.40 -13.30 -25.92
CA THR A 306 20.06 -13.61 -26.41
C THR A 306 19.01 -13.44 -25.31
N ALA A 307 19.30 -13.87 -24.08
CA ALA A 307 18.39 -13.69 -22.95
C ALA A 307 18.04 -12.22 -22.72
N VAL A 308 19.04 -11.34 -22.67
CA VAL A 308 18.84 -9.91 -22.44
C VAL A 308 18.12 -9.26 -23.62
N LYS A 309 18.50 -9.59 -24.86
CA LYS A 309 17.80 -9.09 -26.06
C LYS A 309 16.34 -9.49 -26.06
N MET A 310 16.01 -10.73 -25.66
CA MET A 310 14.62 -11.19 -25.57
C MET A 310 13.81 -10.36 -24.56
N ILE A 311 14.39 -10.01 -23.40
CA ILE A 311 13.72 -9.13 -22.41
C ILE A 311 13.49 -7.73 -22.99
N LEU A 312 14.48 -7.16 -23.67
CA LEU A 312 14.38 -5.83 -24.28
C LEU A 312 13.51 -5.78 -25.54
N SER A 313 13.18 -6.93 -26.14
CA SER A 313 12.34 -7.04 -27.34
C SER A 313 10.84 -7.00 -27.04
N ASN A 314 10.46 -6.76 -25.78
CA ASN A 314 9.06 -6.72 -25.34
C ASN A 314 8.36 -5.39 -25.71
N ASP A 315 8.59 -4.87 -26.92
CA ASP A 315 8.13 -3.57 -27.41
C ASP A 315 6.64 -3.54 -27.82
N HIS A 316 5.99 -4.71 -27.84
CA HIS A 316 4.67 -4.94 -28.44
C HIS A 316 3.44 -4.49 -27.64
N MET A 317 3.60 -3.72 -26.56
CA MET A 317 2.44 -3.19 -25.83
C MET A 317 2.34 -1.67 -25.93
N PRO A 318 1.64 -1.13 -26.97
CA PRO A 318 1.25 0.27 -27.03
C PRO A 318 0.53 0.68 -25.74
N GLY A 319 1.02 1.74 -25.09
CA GLY A 319 0.42 2.29 -23.86
C GLY A 319 0.75 1.57 -22.54
N TYR A 320 1.27 0.34 -22.56
CA TYR A 320 1.54 -0.44 -21.33
C TYR A 320 2.87 -0.08 -20.67
N LEU A 321 3.89 0.26 -21.45
CA LEU A 321 5.24 0.54 -20.95
C LEU A 321 5.55 2.04 -20.79
N GLY A 322 4.65 2.95 -21.23
CA GLY A 322 4.88 4.39 -21.14
C GLY A 322 6.28 4.78 -21.63
N THR A 323 7.03 5.49 -20.77
CA THR A 323 8.41 5.93 -21.07
C THR A 323 9.41 4.79 -21.25
N VAL A 324 9.15 3.60 -20.70
CA VAL A 324 9.98 2.40 -20.92
C VAL A 324 9.83 1.92 -22.36
N GLY A 325 8.62 1.96 -22.92
CA GLY A 325 8.38 1.58 -24.31
C GLY A 325 9.08 2.53 -25.28
N ASP A 326 9.09 3.83 -24.98
CA ASP A 326 9.84 4.82 -25.75
C ASP A 326 11.36 4.56 -25.69
N ALA A 327 11.88 4.29 -24.49
CA ALA A 327 13.29 3.96 -24.29
C ALA A 327 13.70 2.69 -25.05
N LEU A 328 12.87 1.63 -25.04
CA LEU A 328 13.15 0.39 -25.77
C LEU A 328 13.19 0.61 -27.29
N ARG A 329 12.24 1.40 -27.84
CA ARG A 329 12.24 1.74 -29.27
C ARG A 329 13.49 2.52 -29.66
N CYS A 330 13.90 3.48 -28.83
CA CYS A 330 15.14 4.24 -29.03
C CYS A 330 16.35 3.31 -29.00
N PHE A 331 16.47 2.44 -28.00
CA PHE A 331 17.57 1.48 -27.91
C PHE A 331 17.60 0.55 -29.13
N LYS A 332 16.46 0.09 -29.62
CA LYS A 332 16.35 -0.77 -30.80
C LYS A 332 16.81 -0.08 -32.08
N SER A 333 16.56 1.23 -32.22
CA SER A 333 16.94 1.98 -33.42
C SER A 333 18.38 2.50 -33.39
N THR A 334 18.89 2.88 -32.21
CA THR A 334 20.19 3.55 -32.10
C THR A 334 21.28 2.66 -31.51
N ASN A 335 20.92 1.55 -30.88
CA ASN A 335 21.80 0.70 -30.08
C ASN A 335 22.57 1.48 -28.98
N ASP A 336 22.06 2.66 -28.59
CA ASP A 336 22.64 3.53 -27.57
C ASP A 336 21.80 3.50 -26.29
N ALA A 337 22.31 2.77 -25.29
CA ALA A 337 21.66 2.66 -23.98
C ALA A 337 21.65 4.01 -23.21
N CYS A 338 22.66 4.85 -23.38
CA CYS A 338 22.71 6.17 -22.73
C CYS A 338 21.59 7.07 -23.24
N GLN A 339 21.33 7.04 -24.55
CA GLN A 339 20.22 7.78 -25.15
C GLN A 339 18.86 7.25 -24.70
N ALA A 340 18.67 5.91 -24.69
CA ALA A 340 17.44 5.28 -24.23
C ALA A 340 17.11 5.61 -22.76
N VAL A 341 18.11 5.59 -21.87
CA VAL A 341 17.91 5.88 -20.44
C VAL A 341 17.40 7.31 -20.20
N ARG A 342 17.76 8.29 -21.05
CA ARG A 342 17.27 9.68 -20.93
C ARG A 342 15.76 9.81 -21.17
N MET A 343 15.15 8.83 -21.83
CA MET A 343 13.71 8.83 -22.10
C MET A 343 12.89 8.32 -20.91
N LEU A 344 13.51 7.56 -19.99
CA LEU A 344 12.84 7.00 -18.82
C LEU A 344 12.44 8.09 -17.82
N LYS A 345 11.16 8.16 -17.44
CA LYS A 345 10.67 9.11 -16.42
C LYS A 345 9.80 8.43 -15.37
N GLY A 346 9.67 9.08 -14.22
CA GLY A 346 8.80 8.64 -13.13
C GLY A 346 9.24 7.32 -12.48
N SER A 347 8.29 6.63 -11.84
CA SER A 347 8.54 5.38 -11.11
C SER A 347 8.92 4.21 -12.03
N GLN A 348 8.44 4.18 -13.28
CA GLN A 348 8.72 3.12 -14.25
C GLN A 348 10.21 3.02 -14.61
N ALA A 349 10.95 4.12 -14.51
CA ALA A 349 12.40 4.16 -14.68
C ALA A 349 13.16 3.31 -13.66
N TYR A 350 12.55 2.96 -12.53
CA TYR A 350 13.19 2.23 -11.43
C TYR A 350 12.55 0.87 -11.15
N ALA A 351 11.36 0.61 -11.70
CA ALA A 351 10.55 -0.55 -11.34
C ALA A 351 10.43 -1.61 -12.45
N SER A 352 10.95 -1.35 -13.65
CA SER A 352 10.92 -2.30 -14.77
C SER A 352 12.29 -2.95 -14.98
N ILE A 353 12.27 -4.23 -15.34
CA ILE A 353 13.50 -4.99 -15.62
C ILE A 353 14.23 -4.41 -16.83
N GLU A 354 13.49 -3.91 -17.81
CA GLU A 354 14.01 -3.27 -19.01
C GLU A 354 14.77 -1.98 -18.67
N ALA A 355 14.22 -1.13 -17.80
CA ALA A 355 14.92 0.07 -17.35
C ALA A 355 16.20 -0.25 -16.57
N MET A 356 16.18 -1.31 -15.74
CA MET A 356 17.36 -1.75 -14.99
C MET A 356 18.47 -2.24 -15.93
N ILE A 357 18.10 -3.04 -16.95
CA ILE A 357 19.02 -3.52 -17.99
C ILE A 357 19.64 -2.34 -18.75
N LEU A 358 18.81 -1.42 -19.26
CA LEU A 358 19.28 -0.24 -20.02
C LEU A 358 20.25 0.61 -19.19
N LYS A 359 19.96 0.82 -17.90
CA LYS A 359 20.86 1.53 -16.97
C LYS A 359 22.19 0.80 -16.75
N CYS A 360 22.19 -0.53 -16.74
CA CYS A 360 23.42 -1.31 -16.62
C CYS A 360 24.27 -1.21 -17.89
N LEU A 361 23.65 -1.35 -19.06
CA LEU A 361 24.30 -1.19 -20.37
C LEU A 361 24.89 0.21 -20.53
N ALA A 362 24.15 1.26 -20.16
CA ALA A 362 24.63 2.65 -20.20
C ALA A 362 25.86 2.91 -19.30
N LYS A 363 26.09 2.06 -18.30
CA LYS A 363 27.28 2.10 -17.42
C LYS A 363 28.43 1.19 -17.91
N GLY A 364 28.35 0.68 -19.14
CA GLY A 364 29.34 -0.25 -19.70
C GLY A 364 29.22 -1.68 -19.17
N GLY A 365 28.06 -2.07 -18.63
CA GLY A 365 27.81 -3.44 -18.21
C GLY A 365 27.79 -4.42 -19.39
N THR A 366 28.40 -5.59 -19.23
CA THR A 366 28.36 -6.66 -20.24
C THR A 366 27.06 -7.45 -20.17
N TRP A 367 26.68 -8.12 -21.25
CA TRP A 367 25.53 -9.04 -21.28
C TRP A 367 25.62 -10.09 -20.16
N GLN A 368 26.81 -10.63 -19.89
CA GLN A 368 27.04 -11.58 -18.82
C GLN A 368 26.78 -10.97 -17.44
N LYS A 369 27.29 -9.76 -17.16
CA LYS A 369 27.06 -9.09 -15.87
C LYS A 369 25.58 -8.85 -15.62
N ILE A 370 24.86 -8.46 -16.66
CA ILE A 370 23.41 -8.27 -16.62
C ILE A 370 22.73 -9.63 -16.38
N GLY A 371 23.06 -10.63 -17.18
CA GLY A 371 22.49 -11.97 -17.11
C GLY A 371 22.65 -12.67 -15.77
N ILE A 372 23.79 -12.47 -15.08
CA ILE A 372 24.02 -12.98 -13.72
C ILE A 372 23.19 -12.22 -12.67
N SER A 373 22.80 -10.98 -12.96
CA SER A 373 22.02 -10.13 -12.05
C SER A 373 20.50 -10.26 -12.25
N LEU A 374 20.06 -10.94 -13.32
CA LEU A 374 18.67 -11.33 -13.55
C LEU A 374 18.30 -12.50 -12.64
#